data_AF-A0A1P6BFU0-F1
#
_entry.id   AF-A0A1P6BFU0-F1
#
_cell.length_a   1.000
_cell.length_b   1.000
_cell.length_c   1.000
_cell.angle_alpha   90.00
_cell.angle_beta   90.00
_cell.angle_gamma   90.00
#
_symmetry.space_group_name_H-M   'P 1'
#
loop_
_entity.id
_entity.type
_entity.pdbx_description
1 polymer ?
#
loop_
_entity_poly.entity_id
_entity_poly.type
_entity_poly.pdbx_seq_one_letter_code
_entity_poly.pdbx_strand_id
1 'polypeptide(L)'
;MKWIAIAIYSFCALISKKIMTESLPSVYDESEEPYIDKEAQFYISSSQDNELKRSFRQLNFNDSVTIRLKHYSYFYYFFDRRSAWITISFLDVTGAYVAAFMIVPGDAEFSLFCRHGKYNTVSFEQNKYKKYYEFLLLFSSVGIMLFHDYSFKVKTEECINQVTDITGFKHSIVKTYYVEAVLEMPPETARIPGNWRIVRPIQIGYKIIVRYYPAVKSIINIRLTDKNEIAALNVIIDYTTGILYTRRVWLDDENKQCVNFGSTQQFTTQMLGKVEIGVFSHQYKVAMGMNEIRSNNMKECMVYGHHLSPYDIQQTVFDSTDKTTVFYAYYIEPV
;
A
#
# COMPACT_ATOMS: atom_id res chain seq x y z
N MET A 1 34.06 23.63 16.47
CA MET A 1 32.71 23.82 15.88
C MET A 1 32.86 24.45 14.51
N LYS A 2 32.48 23.76 13.42
CA LYS A 2 32.50 24.33 12.06
C LYS A 2 31.10 24.80 11.71
N TRP A 3 30.96 26.10 11.50
CA TRP A 3 29.73 26.79 11.10
C TRP A 3 29.73 26.96 9.57
N ILE A 4 28.56 26.84 8.95
CA ILE A 4 28.39 27.18 7.53
C ILE A 4 27.36 28.29 7.47
N ALA A 5 27.71 29.37 6.76
CA ALA A 5 26.84 30.48 6.48
C ALA A 5 26.15 30.24 5.14
N ILE A 6 24.82 30.24 5.12
CA ILE A 6 24.03 30.30 3.90
C ILE A 6 23.37 31.66 3.88
N ALA A 7 23.68 32.46 2.85
CA ALA A 7 23.14 33.80 2.67
C ALA A 7 21.74 33.71 2.05
N ILE A 8 20.72 33.98 2.85
CA ILE A 8 19.38 34.33 2.36
C ILE A 8 19.05 35.68 3.01
N TYR A 9 18.66 36.63 2.15
CA TYR A 9 18.53 38.06 2.44
C TYR A 9 17.96 38.38 3.85
N SER A 10 18.83 39.00 4.67
CA SER A 10 18.53 39.92 5.76
C SER A 10 18.00 39.44 7.12
N PHE A 11 18.12 38.18 7.52
CA PHE A 11 18.19 37.81 8.97
C PHE A 11 19.04 36.54 9.19
N CYS A 12 20.11 36.66 9.98
CA CYS A 12 20.97 35.53 10.38
C CYS A 12 20.29 34.70 11.47
N ALA A 13 19.54 33.66 11.09
CA ALA A 13 19.11 32.64 12.04
C ALA A 13 20.26 31.66 12.31
N LEU A 14 20.85 31.72 13.50
CA LEU A 14 21.78 30.71 14.01
C LEU A 14 20.99 29.45 14.39
N ILE A 15 20.76 28.56 13.42
CA ILE A 15 20.09 27.29 13.70
C ILE A 15 21.12 26.33 14.29
N SER A 16 20.91 25.96 15.55
CA SER A 16 21.68 24.92 16.22
C SER A 16 21.67 23.61 15.41
N LYS A 17 22.84 22.99 15.21
CA LYS A 17 22.97 21.65 14.59
C LYS A 17 22.12 20.60 15.33
N LYS A 18 21.78 20.85 16.61
CA LYS A 18 20.88 20.02 17.43
C LYS A 18 19.41 20.08 16.98
N ILE A 19 19.01 21.07 16.19
CA ILE A 19 17.70 21.07 15.53
C ILE A 19 17.75 20.22 14.25
N MET A 20 18.93 20.01 13.63
CA MET A 20 19.09 19.03 12.55
C MET A 20 19.09 17.57 13.02
N THR A 21 19.20 17.30 14.32
CA THR A 21 19.26 15.93 14.87
C THR A 21 17.91 15.24 15.07
N GLU A 22 16.78 15.84 14.71
CA GLU A 22 15.58 15.03 14.46
C GLU A 22 15.87 14.14 13.24
N SER A 23 16.31 12.92 13.53
CA SER A 23 16.54 11.88 12.53
C SER A 23 15.18 11.53 11.96
N LEU A 24 14.99 11.81 10.68
CA LEU A 24 13.86 11.27 9.94
C LEU A 24 13.90 9.74 10.00
N PRO A 25 12.74 9.06 9.97
CA PRO A 25 12.70 7.61 9.89
C PRO A 25 13.60 7.07 8.78
N SER A 26 14.12 5.87 8.98
CA SER A 26 14.77 5.15 7.89
C SER A 26 13.79 4.93 6.75
N VAL A 27 14.28 5.02 5.51
CA VAL A 27 13.52 4.62 4.32
C VAL A 27 13.44 3.09 4.19
N TYR A 28 14.33 2.38 4.86
CA TYR A 28 14.26 0.95 5.05
C TYR A 28 13.48 0.65 6.32
N ASP A 29 12.42 -0.14 6.21
CA ASP A 29 11.67 -0.67 7.34
C ASP A 29 11.99 -2.16 7.52
N GLU A 30 12.84 -2.47 8.50
CA GLU A 30 13.24 -3.86 8.80
C GLU A 30 12.03 -4.73 9.20
N SER A 31 10.93 -4.14 9.69
CA SER A 31 9.73 -4.90 10.03
C SER A 31 9.00 -5.48 8.82
N GLU A 32 9.29 -4.98 7.61
CA GLU A 32 8.74 -5.49 6.36
C GLU A 32 9.66 -6.45 5.60
N GLU A 33 10.84 -6.80 6.15
CA GLU A 33 11.72 -7.80 5.52
C GLU A 33 11.02 -9.10 5.07
N PRO A 34 10.04 -9.70 5.79
CA PRO A 34 9.36 -10.90 5.30
C PRO A 34 8.36 -10.64 4.17
N TYR A 35 7.98 -9.38 3.91
CA TYR A 35 6.95 -8.99 2.94
C TYR A 35 7.49 -8.30 1.69
N ILE A 36 8.79 -7.99 1.67
CA ILE A 36 9.49 -7.32 0.59
C ILE A 36 10.34 -8.33 -0.17
N ASP A 37 10.26 -8.29 -1.49
CA ASP A 37 11.23 -8.97 -2.33
C ASP A 37 12.53 -8.14 -2.37
N LYS A 38 13.61 -8.66 -1.76
CA LYS A 38 14.92 -7.97 -1.71
C LYS A 38 15.49 -7.72 -3.11
N GLU A 39 15.16 -8.54 -4.11
CA GLU A 39 15.57 -8.32 -5.51
C GLU A 39 14.75 -7.21 -6.17
N ALA A 40 13.56 -6.91 -5.64
CA ALA A 40 12.68 -5.83 -6.09
C ALA A 40 12.65 -4.64 -5.13
N GLN A 41 13.75 -4.42 -4.39
CA GLN A 41 13.97 -3.24 -3.56
C GLN A 41 14.98 -2.31 -4.23
N PHE A 42 14.57 -1.07 -4.51
CA PHE A 42 15.38 -0.12 -5.27
C PHE A 42 15.63 1.16 -4.50
N TYR A 43 16.89 1.38 -4.14
CA TYR A 43 17.33 2.60 -3.47
C TYR A 43 17.60 3.74 -4.46
N ILE A 44 17.05 4.91 -4.17
CA ILE A 44 17.22 6.17 -4.89
C ILE A 44 17.85 7.19 -3.93
N SER A 45 18.82 7.96 -4.41
CA SER A 45 19.36 9.10 -3.69
C SER A 45 19.62 10.29 -4.60
N SER A 46 19.69 11.50 -4.03
CA SER A 46 20.08 12.72 -4.77
C SER A 46 21.42 12.63 -5.50
N SER A 47 22.29 11.69 -5.13
CA SER A 47 23.61 11.50 -5.74
C SER A 47 23.62 10.54 -6.94
N GLN A 48 22.51 9.84 -7.20
CA GLN A 48 22.39 8.93 -8.34
C GLN A 48 22.07 9.69 -9.63
N ASP A 49 22.35 9.05 -10.76
CA ASP A 49 21.99 9.57 -12.07
C ASP A 49 20.46 9.60 -12.25
N ASN A 50 19.92 10.79 -12.51
CA ASN A 50 18.50 11.11 -12.63
C ASN A 50 17.80 10.43 -13.83
N GLU A 51 18.50 9.59 -14.59
CA GLU A 51 17.89 8.89 -15.73
C GLU A 51 18.26 7.40 -15.80
N LEU A 52 18.88 6.84 -14.76
CA LEU A 52 19.18 5.41 -14.72
C LEU A 52 17.88 4.59 -14.71
N LYS A 53 17.61 3.88 -15.80
CA LYS A 53 16.51 2.91 -15.90
C LYS A 53 16.83 1.73 -14.98
N ARG A 54 15.90 1.40 -14.10
CA ARG A 54 15.89 0.18 -13.30
C ARG A 54 14.74 -0.70 -13.77
N SER A 55 15.02 -1.97 -14.02
CA SER A 55 14.02 -2.94 -14.43
C SER A 55 13.60 -3.80 -13.24
N PHE A 56 12.36 -4.26 -13.27
CA PHE A 56 11.80 -5.23 -12.33
C PHE A 56 10.83 -6.15 -13.10
N ARG A 57 10.20 -7.10 -12.42
CA ARG A 57 9.24 -8.01 -13.07
C ARG A 57 8.09 -7.26 -13.75
N GLN A 58 7.52 -7.83 -14.79
CA GLN A 58 6.33 -7.23 -15.43
C GLN A 58 5.20 -7.07 -14.39
N LEU A 59 4.60 -5.88 -14.32
CA LEU A 59 3.45 -5.65 -13.45
C LEU A 59 2.23 -6.38 -13.99
N ASN A 60 1.35 -6.78 -13.08
CA ASN A 60 0.02 -7.26 -13.37
C ASN A 60 -1.01 -6.47 -12.57
N PHE A 61 -2.29 -6.64 -12.92
CA PHE A 61 -3.34 -6.13 -12.05
C PHE A 61 -3.24 -6.72 -10.63
N ASN A 62 -3.54 -5.87 -9.66
CA ASN A 62 -3.42 -6.06 -8.21
C ASN A 62 -1.98 -5.99 -7.68
N ASP A 63 -0.98 -5.69 -8.50
CA ASP A 63 0.35 -5.38 -7.99
C ASP A 63 0.38 -4.02 -7.29
N SER A 64 1.26 -3.90 -6.31
CA SER A 64 1.49 -2.65 -5.60
C SER A 64 2.97 -2.32 -5.52
N VAL A 65 3.29 -1.03 -5.52
CA VAL A 65 4.64 -0.51 -5.30
C VAL A 65 4.58 0.42 -4.10
N THR A 66 5.31 0.07 -3.04
CA THR A 66 5.51 0.94 -1.88
C THR A 66 6.67 1.88 -2.16
N ILE A 67 6.52 3.15 -1.80
CA ILE A 67 7.57 4.17 -1.94
C ILE A 67 7.74 4.87 -0.60
N ARG A 68 8.86 4.60 0.06
CA ARG A 68 9.28 5.32 1.26
C ARG A 68 10.29 6.38 0.85
N LEU A 69 9.99 7.63 1.13
CA LEU A 69 10.83 8.74 0.68
C LEU A 69 11.03 9.75 1.79
N LYS A 70 12.25 10.23 1.94
CA LYS A 70 12.53 11.40 2.74
C LYS A 70 13.39 12.41 2.00
N HIS A 71 13.22 13.67 2.35
CA HIS A 71 14.07 14.76 1.90
C HIS A 71 14.24 15.78 3.02
N TYR A 72 15.35 16.52 3.00
CA TYR A 72 15.65 17.51 4.03
C TYR A 72 15.26 18.92 3.62
N SER A 73 15.47 19.26 2.35
CA SER A 73 15.16 20.59 1.84
C SER A 73 14.92 20.59 0.34
N TYR A 74 14.35 21.68 -0.15
CA TYR A 74 14.10 21.93 -1.56
C TYR A 74 14.22 23.43 -1.81
N PHE A 75 14.59 23.78 -3.05
CA PHE A 75 14.70 25.16 -3.49
C PHE A 75 13.58 25.49 -4.46
N TYR A 76 12.80 26.52 -4.15
CA TYR A 76 11.77 27.04 -5.05
C TYR A 76 11.80 28.56 -5.13
N TYR A 77 11.34 29.11 -6.25
CA TYR A 77 11.16 30.56 -6.38
C TYR A 77 9.81 30.96 -5.80
N PHE A 78 9.73 32.08 -5.08
CA PHE A 78 8.47 32.52 -4.47
C PHE A 78 7.29 32.61 -5.47
N PHE A 79 7.57 33.04 -6.71
CA PHE A 79 6.60 33.12 -7.81
C PHE A 79 6.39 31.81 -8.58
N ASP A 80 7.23 30.80 -8.35
CA ASP A 80 7.12 29.48 -8.96
C ASP A 80 7.54 28.40 -7.95
N ARG A 81 6.55 27.99 -7.15
CA ARG A 81 6.69 26.95 -6.14
C ARG A 81 6.84 25.54 -6.72
N ARG A 82 6.58 25.37 -8.02
CA ARG A 82 6.67 24.10 -8.72
C ARG A 82 8.05 23.83 -9.32
N SER A 83 9.01 24.71 -9.08
CA SER A 83 10.38 24.58 -9.58
C SER A 83 11.21 23.46 -8.94
N ALA A 84 10.77 22.88 -7.81
CA ALA A 84 11.37 21.68 -7.22
C ALA A 84 10.40 20.51 -7.32
N TRP A 85 10.91 19.35 -7.76
CA TRP A 85 10.11 18.14 -7.86
C TRP A 85 10.94 16.87 -7.77
N ILE A 86 10.25 15.79 -7.39
CA ILE A 86 10.72 14.41 -7.48
C ILE A 86 9.71 13.67 -8.33
N THR A 87 10.17 12.98 -9.38
CA THR A 87 9.30 12.21 -10.26
C THR A 87 9.80 10.78 -10.37
N ILE A 88 8.90 9.81 -10.24
CA ILE A 88 9.13 8.40 -10.50
C ILE A 88 8.27 8.04 -11.72
N SER A 89 8.92 7.68 -12.82
CA SER A 89 8.27 7.34 -14.08
C SER A 89 8.36 5.84 -14.31
N PHE A 90 7.21 5.19 -14.44
CA PHE A 90 7.07 3.79 -14.81
C PHE A 90 7.16 3.64 -16.34
N LEU A 91 7.94 2.65 -16.76
CA LEU A 91 8.34 2.47 -18.14
C LEU A 91 7.94 1.08 -18.63
N ASP A 92 7.66 0.98 -19.92
CA ASP A 92 7.49 -0.29 -20.59
C ASP A 92 8.83 -0.97 -20.94
N VAL A 93 8.73 -2.13 -21.58
CA VAL A 93 9.88 -2.92 -22.05
C VAL A 93 10.79 -2.12 -23.00
N THR A 94 10.22 -1.25 -23.83
CA THR A 94 10.96 -0.38 -24.77
C THR A 94 11.63 0.80 -24.07
N GLY A 95 11.28 1.06 -22.80
CA GLY A 95 11.72 2.24 -22.06
C GLY A 95 10.82 3.45 -22.29
N ALA A 96 9.71 3.29 -22.98
CA ALA A 96 8.74 4.36 -23.15
C ALA A 96 7.95 4.57 -21.87
N TYR A 97 7.59 5.83 -21.64
CA TYR A 97 6.85 6.27 -20.47
C TYR A 97 5.40 5.76 -20.49
N VAL A 98 4.92 5.18 -19.39
CA VAL A 98 3.51 4.73 -19.23
C VAL A 98 2.77 5.63 -18.25
N ALA A 99 3.26 5.70 -17.00
CA ALA A 99 2.66 6.45 -15.90
C ALA A 99 3.73 7.06 -14.99
N ALA A 100 3.47 8.21 -14.37
CA ALA A 100 4.39 8.83 -13.42
C ALA A 100 3.68 9.29 -12.16
N PHE A 101 4.41 9.15 -11.07
CA PHE A 101 4.11 9.76 -9.79
C PHE A 101 5.09 10.90 -9.56
N MET A 102 4.58 12.09 -9.21
CA MET A 102 5.37 13.29 -8.98
C MET A 102 5.01 13.94 -7.64
N ILE A 103 6.04 14.37 -6.93
CA ILE A 103 5.93 15.14 -5.69
C ILE A 103 6.48 16.53 -5.98
N VAL A 104 5.68 17.55 -5.70
CA VAL A 104 6.07 18.96 -5.79
C VAL A 104 6.12 19.53 -4.39
N PRO A 105 7.27 19.43 -3.69
CA PRO A 105 7.36 19.82 -2.29
C PRO A 105 7.10 21.31 -2.07
N GLY A 106 7.46 22.19 -3.02
CA GLY A 106 7.25 23.64 -2.86
C GLY A 106 5.79 24.07 -2.87
N ASP A 107 4.96 23.36 -3.62
CA ASP A 107 3.51 23.62 -3.73
C ASP A 107 2.68 22.67 -2.84
N ALA A 108 3.34 21.73 -2.17
CA ALA A 108 2.73 20.65 -1.39
C ALA A 108 1.70 19.87 -2.21
N GLU A 109 2.12 19.37 -3.38
CA GLU A 109 1.27 18.60 -4.28
C GLU A 109 1.82 17.20 -4.58
N PHE A 110 0.90 16.24 -4.68
CA PHE A 110 1.14 14.95 -5.31
C PHE A 110 0.41 14.92 -6.64
N SER A 111 1.06 14.41 -7.69
CA SER A 111 0.45 14.23 -9.00
C SER A 111 0.66 12.81 -9.50
N LEU A 112 -0.41 12.23 -10.04
CA LEU A 112 -0.37 10.95 -10.73
C LEU A 112 -0.92 11.16 -12.15
N PHE A 113 -0.15 10.77 -13.16
CA PHE A 113 -0.49 11.01 -14.55
C PHE A 113 0.02 9.91 -15.48
N CYS A 114 -0.65 9.79 -16.63
CA CYS A 114 -0.28 8.89 -17.72
C CYS A 114 0.37 9.66 -18.87
N ARG A 115 1.08 8.99 -19.78
CA ARG A 115 1.77 9.61 -20.94
C ARG A 115 0.94 10.56 -21.77
N HIS A 116 -0.33 10.23 -22.01
CA HIS A 116 -1.25 11.03 -22.82
C HIS A 116 -2.41 11.57 -21.99
N GLY A 117 -2.15 11.75 -20.69
CA GLY A 117 -3.17 11.95 -19.69
C GLY A 117 -3.23 13.33 -19.07
N LYS A 118 -4.29 13.55 -18.28
CA LYS A 118 -4.36 14.71 -17.39
C LYS A 118 -3.53 14.49 -16.14
N TYR A 119 -3.00 15.58 -15.59
CA TYR A 119 -2.40 15.58 -14.27
C TYR A 119 -3.52 15.52 -13.23
N ASN A 120 -3.65 14.37 -12.57
CA ASN A 120 -4.52 14.27 -11.41
C ASN A 120 -3.70 14.68 -10.18
N THR A 121 -3.89 15.92 -9.76
CA THR A 121 -3.11 16.57 -8.71
C THR A 121 -3.95 16.75 -7.45
N VAL A 122 -3.33 16.54 -6.29
CA VAL A 122 -3.94 16.74 -4.98
C VAL A 122 -2.95 17.42 -4.05
N SER A 123 -3.44 18.43 -3.34
CA SER A 123 -2.64 19.14 -2.34
C SER A 123 -2.61 18.36 -1.02
N PHE A 124 -1.51 18.52 -0.27
CA PHE A 124 -1.38 18.04 1.10
C PHE A 124 -0.97 19.19 2.01
N GLU A 125 -0.89 18.94 3.32
CA GLU A 125 -0.48 19.99 4.27
C GLU A 125 0.86 20.60 3.87
N GLN A 126 0.93 21.95 3.85
CA GLN A 126 2.09 22.69 3.38
C GLN A 126 3.39 22.07 3.86
N ASN A 127 4.24 21.77 2.89
CA ASN A 127 5.42 20.99 3.15
C ASN A 127 6.41 21.82 3.99
N LYS A 128 6.79 21.29 5.15
CA LYS A 128 7.91 21.83 5.93
C LYS A 128 9.22 21.22 5.42
N TYR A 129 10.34 21.87 5.71
CA TYR A 129 11.65 21.23 5.57
C TYR A 129 11.71 19.97 6.44
N LYS A 130 12.48 18.96 6.00
CA LYS A 130 12.59 17.62 6.58
C LYS A 130 11.26 16.87 6.65
N LYS A 131 11.03 16.02 5.66
CA LYS A 131 9.81 15.23 5.56
C LYS A 131 10.12 13.80 5.18
N TYR A 132 9.35 12.91 5.75
CA TYR A 132 9.26 11.50 5.40
C TYR A 132 7.84 11.27 4.89
N TYR A 133 7.71 10.49 3.83
CA TYR A 133 6.46 10.09 3.22
C TYR A 133 6.46 8.59 3.00
N GLU A 134 5.28 8.00 3.12
CA GLU A 134 5.01 6.64 2.69
C GLU A 134 3.87 6.65 1.69
N PHE A 135 4.16 6.18 0.48
CA PHE A 135 3.19 6.02 -0.58
C PHE A 135 2.98 4.56 -0.92
N LEU A 136 1.76 4.22 -1.31
CA LEU A 136 1.47 2.98 -2.01
C LEU A 136 0.84 3.34 -3.35
N LEU A 137 1.43 2.85 -4.44
CA LEU A 137 0.81 2.82 -5.74
C LEU A 137 0.18 1.46 -5.96
N LEU A 138 -1.13 1.42 -6.19
CA LEU A 138 -1.86 0.21 -6.50
C LEU A 138 -2.23 0.18 -7.98
N PHE A 139 -1.75 -0.82 -8.70
CA PHE A 139 -1.97 -1.01 -10.13
C PHE A 139 -3.13 -1.99 -10.31
N SER A 140 -4.33 -1.47 -10.54
CA SER A 140 -5.55 -2.28 -10.62
C SER A 140 -6.25 -2.16 -11.97
N SER A 141 -7.22 -3.04 -12.21
CA SER A 141 -8.10 -2.97 -13.39
C SER A 141 -9.02 -1.75 -13.40
N VAL A 142 -9.16 -1.04 -12.28
CA VAL A 142 -10.00 0.17 -12.15
C VAL A 142 -9.20 1.47 -12.12
N GLY A 143 -7.87 1.39 -12.26
CA GLY A 143 -6.97 2.54 -12.25
C GLY A 143 -5.67 2.28 -11.51
N ILE A 144 -4.72 3.18 -11.74
CA ILE A 144 -3.53 3.33 -10.89
C ILE A 144 -3.93 4.29 -9.77
N MET A 145 -3.85 3.82 -8.53
CA MET A 145 -4.27 4.57 -7.34
C MET A 145 -3.06 4.93 -6.48
N LEU A 146 -3.01 6.19 -6.05
CA LEU A 146 -2.02 6.69 -5.10
C LEU A 146 -2.64 6.79 -3.71
N PHE A 147 -1.98 6.15 -2.76
CA PHE A 147 -2.23 6.29 -1.34
C PHE A 147 -1.03 6.98 -0.70
N HIS A 148 -1.30 7.84 0.29
CA HIS A 148 -0.28 8.47 1.12
C HIS A 148 -0.70 8.32 2.57
N ASP A 149 0.17 7.77 3.41
CA ASP A 149 -0.15 7.32 4.77
C ASP A 149 -1.45 6.49 4.77
N TYR A 150 -1.51 5.51 3.86
CA TYR A 150 -2.61 4.55 3.64
C TYR A 150 -3.97 5.14 3.25
N SER A 151 -4.08 6.47 3.17
CA SER A 151 -5.28 7.18 2.74
C SER A 151 -5.26 7.37 1.24
N PHE A 152 -6.36 7.05 0.57
CA PHE A 152 -6.53 7.31 -0.85
C PHE A 152 -6.36 8.81 -1.14
N LYS A 153 -5.59 9.13 -2.18
CA LYS A 153 -5.32 10.50 -2.61
C LYS A 153 -5.84 10.80 -4.00
N VAL A 154 -5.45 9.97 -4.97
CA VAL A 154 -5.78 10.22 -6.36
C VAL A 154 -5.74 8.92 -7.18
N LYS A 155 -6.50 8.88 -8.27
CA LYS A 155 -6.54 7.77 -9.22
C LYS A 155 -6.41 8.29 -10.65
N THR A 156 -5.77 7.51 -11.52
CA THR A 156 -5.82 7.70 -12.97
C THR A 156 -6.25 6.41 -13.66
N GLU A 157 -7.09 6.54 -14.69
CA GLU A 157 -7.65 5.42 -15.45
C GLU A 157 -7.13 5.36 -16.91
N GLU A 158 -6.46 6.43 -17.36
CA GLU A 158 -6.15 6.64 -18.77
C GLU A 158 -5.12 5.64 -19.34
N CYS A 159 -4.29 5.04 -18.48
CA CYS A 159 -3.26 4.07 -18.87
C CYS A 159 -3.48 2.67 -18.26
N ILE A 160 -4.71 2.32 -17.83
CA ILE A 160 -5.02 0.98 -17.28
C ILE A 160 -4.59 -0.13 -18.25
N ASN A 161 -4.85 0.04 -19.55
CA ASN A 161 -4.55 -0.97 -20.57
C ASN A 161 -3.04 -1.20 -20.79
N GLN A 162 -2.18 -0.32 -20.26
CA GLN A 162 -0.72 -0.41 -20.35
C GLN A 162 -0.08 -0.82 -19.01
N VAL A 163 -0.87 -1.02 -17.95
CA VAL A 163 -0.35 -1.43 -16.64
C VAL A 163 0.48 -2.71 -16.77
N THR A 164 -0.02 -3.66 -17.56
CA THR A 164 0.65 -4.93 -17.79
C THR A 164 1.91 -4.80 -18.65
N ASP A 165 2.16 -3.66 -19.27
CA ASP A 165 3.37 -3.44 -20.09
C ASP A 165 4.52 -2.87 -19.26
N ILE A 166 4.26 -2.45 -18.02
CA ILE A 166 5.27 -1.85 -17.14
C ILE A 166 6.27 -2.90 -16.67
N THR A 167 7.55 -2.68 -16.95
CA THR A 167 8.66 -3.59 -16.58
C THR A 167 9.82 -2.87 -15.89
N GLY A 168 9.65 -1.61 -15.53
CA GLY A 168 10.73 -0.84 -14.92
C GLY A 168 10.32 0.58 -14.59
N PHE A 169 11.28 1.33 -14.08
CA PHE A 169 11.10 2.74 -13.76
C PHE A 169 12.40 3.54 -13.94
N LYS A 170 12.24 4.86 -13.98
CA LYS A 170 13.32 5.84 -13.79
C LYS A 170 12.87 6.92 -12.83
N HIS A 171 13.79 7.68 -12.25
CA HIS A 171 13.47 8.74 -11.30
C HIS A 171 14.21 10.02 -11.65
N SER A 172 13.59 11.18 -11.48
CA SER A 172 14.23 12.49 -11.69
C SER A 172 14.05 13.36 -10.45
N ILE A 173 15.14 13.87 -9.91
CA ILE A 173 15.15 14.77 -8.75
C ILE A 173 15.68 16.13 -9.19
N VAL A 174 14.83 17.16 -9.09
CA VAL A 174 15.18 18.54 -9.46
C VAL A 174 15.01 19.45 -8.25
N LYS A 175 16.07 20.19 -7.91
CA LYS A 175 16.10 21.21 -6.84
C LYS A 175 15.59 20.70 -5.47
N THR A 176 15.67 19.40 -5.23
CA THR A 176 15.34 18.76 -3.95
C THR A 176 16.59 18.06 -3.43
N TYR A 177 16.93 18.29 -2.17
CA TYR A 177 18.25 17.98 -1.61
C TYR A 177 18.16 16.93 -0.50
N TYR A 178 19.21 16.11 -0.43
CA TYR A 178 19.33 15.00 0.52
C TYR A 178 18.09 14.08 0.46
N VAL A 179 17.67 13.77 -0.76
CA VAL A 179 16.63 12.78 -1.01
C VAL A 179 17.23 11.40 -0.78
N GLU A 180 16.53 10.61 0.00
CA GLU A 180 16.69 9.17 0.08
C GLU A 180 15.31 8.57 -0.13
N ALA A 181 15.21 7.56 -1.01
CA ALA A 181 13.97 6.85 -1.21
C ALA A 181 14.23 5.38 -1.50
N VAL A 182 13.25 4.56 -1.16
CA VAL A 182 13.22 3.14 -1.48
C VAL A 182 11.89 2.84 -2.16
N LEU A 183 11.97 2.16 -3.30
CA LEU A 183 10.82 1.54 -3.96
C LEU A 183 10.84 0.06 -3.67
N GLU A 184 9.73 -0.48 -3.21
CA GLU A 184 9.58 -1.87 -2.80
C GLU A 184 8.38 -2.50 -3.47
N MET A 185 8.56 -3.72 -3.93
CA MET A 185 7.48 -4.54 -4.45
C MET A 185 7.31 -5.78 -3.58
N PRO A 186 6.07 -6.18 -3.28
CA PRO A 186 5.80 -7.49 -2.72
C PRO A 186 6.27 -8.59 -3.69
N PRO A 187 6.71 -9.74 -3.16
CA PRO A 187 7.05 -10.89 -3.98
C PRO A 187 5.80 -11.35 -4.75
N GLU A 188 6.00 -11.94 -5.93
CA GLU A 188 4.90 -12.41 -6.76
C GLU A 188 4.03 -13.46 -6.03
N THR A 189 4.63 -14.22 -5.11
CA THR A 189 3.94 -15.21 -4.26
C THR A 189 2.94 -14.59 -3.28
N ALA A 190 3.02 -13.28 -3.02
CA ALA A 190 2.10 -12.53 -2.18
C ALA A 190 0.98 -11.85 -2.98
N ARG A 191 1.06 -11.84 -4.31
CA ARG A 191 0.06 -11.20 -5.17
C ARG A 191 -1.26 -11.96 -5.13
N ILE A 192 -2.38 -11.22 -5.13
CA ILE A 192 -3.70 -11.81 -5.32
C ILE A 192 -4.01 -11.84 -6.82
N PRO A 193 -4.20 -13.03 -7.42
CA PRO A 193 -4.45 -13.15 -8.85
C PRO A 193 -5.78 -12.50 -9.25
N GLY A 194 -5.92 -12.12 -10.53
CA GLY A 194 -7.12 -11.42 -11.03
C GLY A 194 -8.43 -12.22 -10.95
N ASN A 195 -8.35 -13.55 -10.80
CA ASN A 195 -9.51 -14.42 -10.55
C ASN A 195 -9.88 -14.53 -9.06
N TRP A 196 -9.15 -13.82 -8.18
CA TRP A 196 -9.41 -13.75 -6.75
C TRP A 196 -9.48 -15.10 -6.04
N ARG A 197 -8.73 -16.08 -6.55
CA ARG A 197 -8.65 -17.43 -5.99
C ARG A 197 -7.21 -17.84 -5.80
N ILE A 198 -6.87 -18.20 -4.56
CA ILE A 198 -5.54 -18.68 -4.19
C ILE A 198 -5.66 -20.13 -3.76
N VAL A 199 -4.90 -21.01 -4.42
CA VAL A 199 -4.79 -22.42 -4.05
C VAL A 199 -3.46 -22.61 -3.32
N ARG A 200 -3.51 -22.56 -2.00
CA ARG A 200 -2.36 -22.74 -1.12
C ARG A 200 -2.84 -23.29 0.24
N PRO A 201 -2.36 -24.47 0.68
CA PRO A 201 -2.77 -25.03 1.96
C PRO A 201 -2.37 -24.14 3.13
N ILE A 202 -3.24 -24.04 4.13
CA ILE A 202 -3.00 -23.27 5.36
C ILE A 202 -2.83 -24.26 6.51
N GLN A 203 -1.67 -24.23 7.16
CA GLN A 203 -1.36 -25.12 8.27
C GLN A 203 -1.99 -24.62 9.58
N ILE A 204 -2.21 -25.54 10.53
CA ILE A 204 -2.60 -25.17 11.91
C ILE A 204 -1.47 -24.34 12.54
N GLY A 205 -1.84 -23.28 13.26
CA GLY A 205 -0.89 -22.37 13.88
C GLY A 205 -0.35 -21.32 12.92
N TYR A 206 -0.95 -21.19 11.74
CA TYR A 206 -0.67 -20.11 10.78
C TYR A 206 -1.86 -19.17 10.67
N LYS A 207 -1.59 -17.96 10.23
CA LYS A 207 -2.60 -16.97 9.83
C LYS A 207 -2.40 -16.56 8.39
N ILE A 208 -3.51 -16.21 7.76
CA ILE A 208 -3.49 -15.48 6.50
C ILE A 208 -3.63 -13.99 6.75
N ILE A 209 -2.93 -13.18 5.98
CA ILE A 209 -3.03 -11.72 6.00
C ILE A 209 -3.47 -11.26 4.62
N VAL A 210 -4.58 -10.55 4.56
CA VAL A 210 -5.18 -10.03 3.34
C VAL A 210 -5.17 -8.51 3.41
N ARG A 211 -4.51 -7.87 2.44
CA ARG A 211 -4.56 -6.41 2.27
C ARG A 211 -5.47 -6.06 1.09
N TYR A 212 -6.35 -5.10 1.30
CA TYR A 212 -7.39 -4.75 0.33
C TYR A 212 -7.77 -3.26 0.36
N TYR A 213 -8.51 -2.83 -0.65
CA TYR A 213 -9.11 -1.51 -0.77
C TYR A 213 -10.56 -1.67 -1.23
N PRO A 214 -11.57 -1.28 -0.42
CA PRO A 214 -12.98 -1.49 -0.76
C PRO A 214 -13.51 -0.53 -1.84
N ALA A 215 -12.82 0.60 -2.08
CA ALA A 215 -13.19 1.72 -2.96
C ALA A 215 -14.49 2.46 -2.59
N VAL A 216 -15.58 1.72 -2.41
CA VAL A 216 -16.90 2.19 -2.00
C VAL A 216 -17.39 1.36 -0.81
N LYS A 217 -18.54 1.72 -0.24
CA LYS A 217 -19.19 0.90 0.78
C LYS A 217 -19.75 -0.37 0.13
N SER A 218 -18.97 -1.44 0.14
CA SER A 218 -19.31 -2.75 -0.42
C SER A 218 -19.33 -3.84 0.65
N ILE A 219 -19.79 -5.04 0.25
CA ILE A 219 -19.69 -6.23 1.08
C ILE A 219 -18.58 -7.08 0.48
N ILE A 220 -17.55 -7.33 1.28
CA ILE A 220 -16.40 -8.18 0.94
C ILE A 220 -16.59 -9.54 1.61
N ASN A 221 -16.32 -10.61 0.88
CA ASN A 221 -16.37 -11.98 1.41
C ASN A 221 -15.04 -12.70 1.16
N ILE A 222 -14.44 -13.21 2.23
CA ILE A 222 -13.23 -14.03 2.20
C ILE A 222 -13.61 -15.43 2.66
N ARG A 223 -13.53 -16.40 1.76
CA ARG A 223 -13.91 -17.79 2.02
C ARG A 223 -12.67 -18.66 2.13
N LEU A 224 -12.56 -19.39 3.23
CA LEU A 224 -11.59 -20.46 3.41
C LEU A 224 -12.27 -21.76 3.00
N THR A 225 -11.75 -22.43 1.97
CA THR A 225 -12.38 -23.63 1.40
C THR A 225 -11.44 -24.81 1.33
N ASP A 226 -12.02 -26.00 1.26
CA ASP A 226 -11.28 -27.22 0.96
C ASP A 226 -10.88 -27.35 -0.51
N LYS A 227 -10.27 -28.48 -0.88
CA LYS A 227 -9.91 -28.80 -2.28
C LYS A 227 -11.11 -28.90 -3.22
N ASN A 228 -12.31 -29.14 -2.69
CA ASN A 228 -13.56 -29.25 -3.43
C ASN A 228 -14.38 -27.94 -3.40
N GLU A 229 -13.78 -26.83 -2.93
CA GLU A 229 -14.42 -25.52 -2.77
C GLU A 229 -15.57 -25.50 -1.73
N ILE A 230 -15.62 -26.49 -0.85
CA ILE A 230 -16.54 -26.50 0.29
C ILE A 230 -15.94 -25.53 1.31
N ALA A 231 -16.64 -24.42 1.55
CA ALA A 231 -16.24 -23.44 2.54
C ALA A 231 -16.26 -24.05 3.94
N ALA A 232 -15.24 -23.73 4.73
CA ALA A 232 -15.17 -24.00 6.16
C ALA A 232 -15.49 -22.75 6.98
N LEU A 233 -15.01 -21.59 6.52
CA LEU A 233 -15.26 -20.29 7.13
C LEU A 233 -15.49 -19.23 6.05
N ASN A 234 -16.55 -18.44 6.22
CA ASN A 234 -16.75 -17.20 5.50
C ASN A 234 -16.51 -16.04 6.45
N VAL A 235 -15.65 -15.10 6.05
CA VAL A 235 -15.45 -13.81 6.72
C VAL A 235 -16.05 -12.74 5.83
N ILE A 236 -17.09 -12.07 6.34
CA ILE A 236 -17.91 -11.12 5.57
C ILE A 236 -17.72 -9.75 6.20
N ILE A 237 -17.09 -8.84 5.46
CA ILE A 237 -16.84 -7.46 5.87
C ILE A 237 -17.91 -6.61 5.21
N ASP A 238 -18.88 -6.16 5.99
CA ASP A 238 -20.00 -5.38 5.50
C ASP A 238 -19.79 -3.89 5.81
N TYR A 239 -19.34 -3.12 4.81
CA TYR A 239 -19.19 -1.67 4.93
C TYR A 239 -20.52 -0.90 4.87
N THR A 240 -21.64 -1.57 4.62
CA THR A 240 -22.97 -0.94 4.69
C THR A 240 -23.47 -0.87 6.13
N THR A 241 -23.21 -1.91 6.92
CA THR A 241 -23.58 -1.99 8.34
C THR A 241 -22.43 -1.64 9.29
N GLY A 242 -21.18 -1.71 8.82
CA GLY A 242 -19.99 -1.50 9.66
C GLY A 242 -19.70 -2.68 10.58
N ILE A 243 -20.12 -3.88 10.18
CA ILE A 243 -19.98 -5.11 10.97
C ILE A 243 -19.22 -6.15 10.15
N LEU A 244 -18.23 -6.78 10.78
CA LEU A 244 -17.61 -7.98 10.28
C LEU A 244 -18.38 -9.16 10.86
N TYR A 245 -18.87 -10.00 9.96
CA TYR A 245 -19.54 -11.24 10.28
C TYR A 245 -18.64 -12.43 9.97
N THR A 246 -18.87 -13.51 10.69
CA THR A 246 -18.28 -14.81 10.39
C THR A 246 -19.38 -15.86 10.27
N ARG A 247 -19.15 -16.85 9.42
CA ARG A 247 -20.06 -17.99 9.30
C ARG A 247 -19.27 -19.26 9.02
N ARG A 248 -19.40 -20.25 9.89
CA ARG A 248 -18.91 -21.60 9.65
C ARG A 248 -19.96 -22.33 8.82
N VAL A 249 -19.60 -22.65 7.58
CA VAL A 249 -20.53 -23.35 6.70
C VAL A 249 -20.80 -24.74 7.29
N TRP A 250 -22.08 -25.14 7.33
CA TRP A 250 -22.63 -26.34 8.00
C TRP A 250 -22.81 -26.29 9.53
N LEU A 251 -22.18 -25.34 10.24
CA LEU A 251 -22.34 -25.22 11.69
C LEU A 251 -23.19 -24.02 12.11
N ASP A 252 -23.18 -22.96 11.30
CA ASP A 252 -23.94 -21.73 11.57
C ASP A 252 -25.10 -21.58 10.58
N ASP A 253 -26.32 -21.55 11.12
CA ASP A 253 -27.55 -21.29 10.35
C ASP A 253 -27.56 -19.88 9.73
N GLU A 254 -26.92 -18.93 10.40
CA GLU A 254 -26.89 -17.50 10.06
C GLU A 254 -25.50 -16.88 10.25
N ASN A 255 -25.29 -15.70 9.68
CA ASN A 255 -24.06 -14.92 9.88
C ASN A 255 -23.97 -14.46 11.35
N LYS A 256 -22.86 -14.76 12.02
CA LYS A 256 -22.60 -14.33 13.40
C LYS A 256 -21.81 -13.03 13.41
N GLN A 257 -22.26 -12.06 14.19
CA GLN A 257 -21.54 -10.80 14.38
C GLN A 257 -20.22 -11.08 15.13
N CYS A 258 -19.11 -10.61 14.56
CA CYS A 258 -17.78 -10.85 15.11
C CYS A 258 -17.15 -9.54 15.59
N VAL A 259 -17.11 -8.51 14.74
CA VAL A 259 -16.51 -7.22 15.10
C VAL A 259 -17.38 -6.07 14.59
N ASN A 260 -17.69 -5.10 15.46
CA ASN A 260 -18.26 -3.82 15.02
C ASN A 260 -17.12 -2.83 14.73
N PHE A 261 -16.93 -2.49 13.46
CA PHE A 261 -15.91 -1.56 12.98
C PHE A 261 -16.50 -0.26 12.43
N GLY A 262 -17.82 -0.06 12.46
CA GLY A 262 -18.49 1.13 11.92
C GLY A 262 -18.02 2.46 12.54
N SER A 263 -17.39 2.42 13.72
CA SER A 263 -16.79 3.59 14.38
C SER A 263 -15.32 3.85 14.01
N THR A 264 -14.70 3.02 13.15
CA THR A 264 -13.29 3.16 12.76
C THR A 264 -13.13 4.01 11.49
N GLN A 265 -11.99 4.70 11.30
CA GLN A 265 -11.82 5.61 10.16
C GLN A 265 -11.99 4.91 8.81
N GLN A 266 -11.56 3.66 8.64
CA GLN A 266 -11.78 2.86 7.43
C GLN A 266 -13.27 2.77 6.98
N PHE A 267 -14.24 3.00 7.88
CA PHE A 267 -15.66 3.08 7.51
C PHE A 267 -16.07 4.46 6.95
N THR A 268 -15.40 5.53 7.40
CA THR A 268 -15.68 6.92 7.03
C THR A 268 -14.73 7.47 5.98
N THR A 269 -13.55 6.86 5.81
CA THR A 269 -12.48 7.29 4.91
C THR A 269 -12.06 6.14 3.99
N GLN A 270 -11.65 6.47 2.76
CA GLN A 270 -11.15 5.52 1.76
C GLN A 270 -9.70 5.12 2.09
N MET A 271 -9.53 4.26 3.10
CA MET A 271 -8.22 3.76 3.54
C MET A 271 -7.99 2.31 3.12
N LEU A 272 -6.72 1.91 3.11
CA LEU A 272 -6.31 0.51 2.91
C LEU A 272 -6.69 -0.33 4.14
N GLY A 273 -7.39 -1.44 3.90
CA GLY A 273 -7.80 -2.39 4.92
C GLY A 273 -6.85 -3.58 5.04
N LYS A 274 -6.85 -4.20 6.21
CA LYS A 274 -6.12 -5.42 6.54
C LYS A 274 -7.04 -6.38 7.30
N VAL A 275 -7.07 -7.65 6.89
CA VAL A 275 -7.73 -8.74 7.62
C VAL A 275 -6.71 -9.83 7.89
N GLU A 276 -6.69 -10.33 9.12
CA GLU A 276 -5.92 -11.50 9.52
C GLU A 276 -6.86 -12.63 9.94
N ILE A 277 -6.63 -13.83 9.44
CA ILE A 277 -7.40 -15.03 9.83
C ILE A 277 -6.44 -16.10 10.29
N GLY A 278 -6.30 -16.26 11.60
CA GLY A 278 -5.55 -17.32 12.26
C GLY A 278 -6.34 -18.63 12.29
N VAL A 279 -5.69 -19.72 11.90
CA VAL A 279 -6.27 -21.07 11.85
C VAL A 279 -5.67 -21.91 12.97
N PHE A 280 -6.52 -22.33 13.91
CA PHE A 280 -6.14 -23.22 15.01
C PHE A 280 -6.95 -24.52 14.93
N SER A 281 -6.60 -25.51 15.77
CA SER A 281 -7.24 -26.83 15.74
C SER A 281 -8.76 -26.81 15.99
N HIS A 282 -9.25 -25.90 16.84
CA HIS A 282 -10.67 -25.86 17.27
C HIS A 282 -11.30 -24.47 17.18
N GLN A 283 -10.61 -23.52 16.55
CA GLN A 283 -11.08 -22.14 16.47
C GLN A 283 -10.36 -21.38 15.35
N TYR A 284 -10.97 -20.28 14.94
CA TYR A 284 -10.33 -19.24 14.14
C TYR A 284 -10.20 -17.97 14.95
N LYS A 285 -9.12 -17.23 14.70
CA LYS A 285 -8.98 -15.85 15.16
C LYS A 285 -9.14 -14.94 13.95
N VAL A 286 -10.18 -14.14 13.90
CA VAL A 286 -10.39 -13.17 12.82
C VAL A 286 -10.15 -11.79 13.37
N ALA A 287 -9.17 -11.09 12.80
CA ALA A 287 -8.84 -9.72 13.15
C ALA A 287 -8.95 -8.83 11.92
N MET A 288 -9.40 -7.59 12.11
CA MET A 288 -9.45 -6.59 11.05
C MET A 288 -8.98 -5.23 11.56
N GLY A 289 -8.41 -4.43 10.67
CA GLY A 289 -7.98 -3.08 10.98
C GLY A 289 -7.51 -2.35 9.73
N MET A 290 -6.99 -1.14 9.97
CA MET A 290 -6.32 -0.38 8.91
C MET A 290 -4.99 -1.04 8.59
N ASN A 291 -4.54 -0.93 7.34
CA ASN A 291 -3.21 -1.39 6.95
C ASN A 291 -2.10 -0.41 7.42
N GLU A 292 -2.22 0.10 8.65
CA GLU A 292 -1.22 0.96 9.27
C GLU A 292 -0.16 0.09 9.96
N ILE A 293 1.09 0.19 9.53
CA ILE A 293 2.21 -0.59 10.11
C ILE A 293 2.34 -0.34 11.63
N ARG A 294 2.12 0.91 12.06
CA ARG A 294 2.35 1.34 13.46
C ARG A 294 1.15 1.17 14.38
N SER A 295 0.01 0.72 13.85
CA SER A 295 -1.24 0.68 14.57
C SER A 295 -1.61 -0.77 14.87
N ASN A 296 -1.37 -1.20 16.10
CA ASN A 296 -1.89 -2.47 16.61
C ASN A 296 -3.41 -2.42 16.89
N ASN A 297 -4.11 -1.41 16.34
CA ASN A 297 -5.56 -1.23 16.49
C ASN A 297 -6.34 -2.19 15.59
N MET A 298 -6.04 -3.48 15.72
CA MET A 298 -6.82 -4.55 15.14
C MET A 298 -7.96 -4.88 16.09
N LYS A 299 -9.18 -4.93 15.55
CA LYS A 299 -10.33 -5.48 16.27
C LYS A 299 -10.42 -6.95 15.92
N GLU A 300 -10.53 -7.79 16.93
CA GLU A 300 -10.51 -9.24 16.76
C GLU A 300 -11.71 -9.93 17.39
N CYS A 301 -12.04 -11.11 16.86
CA CYS A 301 -12.92 -12.06 17.52
C CYS A 301 -12.39 -13.48 17.36
N MET A 302 -12.88 -14.37 18.22
CA MET A 302 -12.63 -15.79 18.15
C MET A 302 -13.89 -16.50 17.65
N VAL A 303 -13.73 -17.32 16.62
CA VAL A 303 -14.78 -18.18 16.07
C VAL A 303 -14.48 -19.61 16.48
N TYR A 304 -15.08 -20.06 17.58
CA TYR A 304 -14.91 -21.41 18.10
C TYR A 304 -15.67 -22.41 17.23
N GLY A 305 -15.11 -23.59 16.98
CA GLY A 305 -15.76 -24.63 16.20
C GLY A 305 -14.77 -25.64 15.64
N HIS A 306 -15.15 -26.91 15.64
CA HIS A 306 -14.34 -27.97 15.04
C HIS A 306 -14.36 -27.85 13.52
N HIS A 307 -13.20 -27.83 12.90
CA HIS A 307 -13.08 -28.09 11.47
C HIS A 307 -13.43 -29.56 11.20
N LEU A 308 -14.06 -29.85 10.05
CA LEU A 308 -13.74 -31.09 9.33
C LEU A 308 -12.28 -30.92 8.90
N SER A 309 -11.33 -31.26 9.78
CA SER A 309 -9.87 -31.18 9.58
C SER A 309 -9.32 -29.84 9.04
N PRO A 310 -8.61 -29.01 9.83
CA PRO A 310 -7.97 -27.78 9.31
C PRO A 310 -6.95 -28.06 8.20
N TYR A 311 -6.42 -29.30 8.13
CA TYR A 311 -5.59 -29.77 7.01
C TYR A 311 -6.32 -29.73 5.66
N ASP A 312 -7.63 -29.53 5.68
CA ASP A 312 -8.45 -29.50 4.49
C ASP A 312 -8.51 -28.09 3.90
N ILE A 313 -8.18 -27.00 4.62
CA ILE A 313 -8.16 -25.66 4.02
C ILE A 313 -7.03 -25.58 2.99
N GLN A 314 -7.43 -25.56 1.74
CA GLN A 314 -6.52 -25.56 0.60
C GLN A 314 -6.63 -24.31 -0.26
N GLN A 315 -7.70 -23.53 -0.07
CA GLN A 315 -7.96 -22.39 -0.91
C GLN A 315 -8.56 -21.22 -0.14
N THR A 316 -8.21 -20.02 -0.61
CA THR A 316 -8.82 -18.76 -0.19
C THR A 316 -9.45 -18.13 -1.41
N VAL A 317 -10.75 -17.82 -1.32
CA VAL A 317 -11.52 -17.19 -2.39
C VAL A 317 -12.03 -15.84 -1.91
N PHE A 318 -11.74 -14.78 -2.67
CA PHE A 318 -12.21 -13.43 -2.41
C PHE A 318 -13.38 -13.09 -3.33
N ASP A 319 -14.35 -12.36 -2.78
CA ASP A 319 -15.52 -11.86 -3.51
C ASP A 319 -15.89 -10.47 -2.97
N SER A 320 -16.52 -9.66 -3.80
CA SER A 320 -17.04 -8.35 -3.42
C SER A 320 -18.30 -8.04 -4.22
N THR A 321 -19.28 -7.43 -3.56
CA THR A 321 -20.46 -6.89 -4.25
C THR A 321 -20.13 -5.70 -5.15
N ASP A 322 -18.92 -5.14 -5.02
CA ASP A 322 -18.42 -4.05 -5.86
C ASP A 322 -17.17 -4.48 -6.64
N LYS A 323 -17.21 -4.29 -7.95
CA LYS A 323 -16.12 -4.67 -8.87
C LYS A 323 -14.91 -3.73 -8.79
N THR A 324 -15.01 -2.61 -8.07
CA THR A 324 -13.91 -1.67 -7.86
C THR A 324 -13.13 -1.95 -6.58
N THR A 325 -13.58 -2.90 -5.77
CA THR A 325 -12.78 -3.47 -4.67
C THR A 325 -11.53 -4.13 -5.23
N VAL A 326 -10.39 -3.85 -4.60
CA VAL A 326 -9.09 -4.42 -4.98
C VAL A 326 -8.48 -5.17 -3.81
N PHE A 327 -8.22 -6.47 -4.00
CA PHE A 327 -7.39 -7.27 -3.12
C PHE A 327 -5.99 -7.32 -3.72
N TYR A 328 -4.95 -6.94 -2.97
CA TYR A 328 -3.63 -6.71 -3.55
C TYR A 328 -2.47 -7.46 -2.88
N ALA A 329 -2.63 -7.89 -1.63
CA ALA A 329 -1.61 -8.72 -0.99
C ALA A 329 -2.24 -9.84 -0.14
N TYR A 330 -1.61 -11.01 -0.20
CA TYR A 330 -1.96 -12.22 0.54
C TYR A 330 -0.69 -12.87 1.09
N TYR A 331 -0.58 -12.94 2.40
CA TYR A 331 0.54 -13.59 3.08
C TYR A 331 0.04 -14.75 3.94
N ILE A 332 0.90 -15.77 4.11
CA ILE A 332 0.69 -16.85 5.08
C ILE A 332 1.90 -16.82 6.01
N GLU A 333 1.68 -16.72 7.30
CA GLU A 333 2.73 -16.71 8.30
C GLU A 333 2.33 -17.47 9.57
N PRO A 334 3.29 -17.98 10.36
CA PRO A 334 3.00 -18.50 11.68
C PRO A 334 2.31 -17.45 12.57
N VAL A 335 1.40 -17.90 13.44
CA VAL A 335 0.74 -17.04 14.43
C VAL A 335 1.69 -16.59 15.52
#